data_AF-A0A962VQB7-F1
#
_entry.id   AF-A0A962VQB7-F1
#
_cell.length_a   1.000
_cell.length_b   1.000
_cell.length_c   1.000
_cell.angle_alpha   90.00
_cell.angle_beta   90.00
_cell.angle_gamma   90.00
#
_symmetry.space_group_name_H-M   'P 1'
#
loop_
_entity.id
_entity.type
_entity.pdbx_description
1 polymer ?
#
loop_
_entity_poly.entity_id
_entity_poly.type
_entity_poly.pdbx_seq_one_letter_code
_entity_poly.pdbx_strand_id
1 'polypeptide(L)'
;MTSVIRISSLILTLSLVAVAPLQAGTYKKWVDENGVTHYGTSIPPEYVDQPHYELDERGIERGRQDRAKTEEEIERDKALQALRAEAEQLKQEQQARDRILLNLYRNEDDLVMARDGKIAQLDSQIQLTHKEIRRLKARLSEFQAAAAATERSGKQLSSQQKANLDSTQRSIEKSYAIILGKEDEKRDTIERYDYDLDRFRQLRQGGSRAANADVIRQSDIPDLVETAVRCQDEAECTRLWDIAQQYARTHATTPIDLAAERILVTAPPRNIRDVSITVSRLTDFTQGGERIFMDVQCAGFTEAREYCRGPEVAAIREQFRIAMQK
;
A
#
# COMPACT_ATOMS: atom_id res chain seq x y z
N MET A 1 -50.35 31.14 61.80
CA MET A 1 -51.38 30.32 62.47
C MET A 1 -50.89 28.88 62.45
N THR A 2 -50.39 28.41 63.60
CA THR A 2 -50.89 27.21 64.34
C THR A 2 -50.43 25.88 63.72
N SER A 3 -49.82 24.92 64.42
CA SER A 3 -49.77 24.67 65.85
C SER A 3 -48.61 23.73 66.19
N VAL A 4 -48.08 23.90 67.40
CA VAL A 4 -47.10 23.06 68.10
C VAL A 4 -47.84 21.93 68.81
N ILE A 5 -47.33 20.70 68.80
CA ILE A 5 -47.61 19.72 69.86
C ILE A 5 -46.32 18.98 70.23
N ARG A 6 -45.92 19.15 71.50
CA ARG A 6 -44.93 18.37 72.27
C ARG A 6 -45.62 17.17 72.92
N ILE A 7 -44.88 16.09 73.20
CA ILE A 7 -44.97 15.14 74.35
C ILE A 7 -43.76 14.18 74.17
N SER A 8 -42.63 14.32 74.89
CA SER A 8 -42.29 13.82 76.24
C SER A 8 -41.83 12.34 76.29
N SER A 9 -40.56 12.19 76.70
CA SER A 9 -39.99 11.16 77.59
C SER A 9 -39.88 9.70 77.12
N LEU A 10 -38.64 9.19 76.96
CA LEU A 10 -38.00 8.25 77.90
C LEU A 10 -36.53 8.01 77.49
N ILE A 11 -35.59 8.42 78.34
CA ILE A 11 -34.17 8.08 78.23
C ILE A 11 -34.03 6.62 78.67
N LEU A 12 -33.70 5.72 77.73
CA LEU A 12 -33.27 4.36 78.01
C LEU A 12 -31.79 4.24 77.59
N THR A 13 -30.93 4.17 78.58
CA THR A 13 -29.50 3.87 78.46
C THR A 13 -29.28 2.54 77.73
N LEU A 14 -28.80 2.61 76.48
CA LEU A 14 -28.39 1.44 75.72
C LEU A 14 -26.89 1.18 75.97
N SER A 15 -26.60 0.18 76.79
CA SER A 15 -25.25 -0.33 77.03
C SER A 15 -24.61 -0.80 75.73
N LEU A 16 -23.50 -0.16 75.35
CA LEU A 16 -22.70 -0.49 74.19
C LEU A 16 -21.92 -1.79 74.47
N VAL A 17 -22.43 -2.93 74.03
CA VAL A 17 -21.68 -4.18 74.01
C VAL A 17 -20.73 -4.14 72.81
N ALA A 18 -19.42 -4.05 73.08
CA ALA A 18 -18.40 -4.22 72.05
C ALA A 18 -18.37 -5.70 71.62
N VAL A 19 -19.00 -5.99 70.48
CA VAL A 19 -18.85 -7.29 69.81
C VAL A 19 -17.51 -7.25 69.08
N ALA A 20 -16.52 -8.00 69.57
CA ALA A 20 -15.31 -8.27 68.80
C ALA A 20 -15.69 -9.09 67.54
N PRO A 21 -15.19 -8.75 66.34
CA PRO A 21 -15.44 -9.58 65.18
C PRO A 21 -14.76 -10.95 65.39
N LEU A 22 -15.57 -12.01 65.45
CA LEU A 22 -15.10 -13.38 65.26
C LEU A 22 -14.44 -13.45 63.88
N GLN A 23 -13.10 -13.57 63.85
CA GLN A 23 -12.38 -13.95 62.65
C GLN A 23 -12.82 -15.37 62.29
N ALA A 24 -13.66 -15.50 61.28
CA ALA A 24 -14.09 -16.80 60.77
C ALA A 24 -12.85 -17.58 60.29
N GLY A 25 -12.59 -18.75 60.87
CA GLY A 25 -11.39 -19.54 60.60
C GLY A 25 -11.55 -20.33 59.30
N THR A 26 -10.77 -20.00 58.27
CA THR A 26 -10.69 -20.82 57.06
C THR A 26 -9.67 -21.94 57.26
N TYR A 27 -10.04 -23.19 56.92
CA TYR A 27 -9.16 -24.34 56.99
C TYR A 27 -8.68 -24.72 55.59
N LYS A 28 -7.43 -25.14 55.44
CA LYS A 28 -6.86 -25.62 54.19
C LYS A 28 -6.62 -27.12 54.26
N LYS A 29 -6.91 -27.82 53.16
CA LYS A 29 -6.70 -29.27 52.98
C LYS A 29 -5.70 -29.50 51.85
N TRP A 30 -4.64 -30.25 52.11
CA TRP A 30 -3.64 -30.64 51.11
C TRP A 30 -3.24 -32.11 51.28
N VAL A 31 -2.53 -32.65 50.29
CA VAL A 31 -2.03 -34.03 50.31
C VAL A 31 -0.51 -33.98 50.30
N ASP A 32 0.15 -34.76 51.16
CA ASP A 32 1.61 -34.86 51.18
C ASP A 32 2.15 -35.89 50.16
N GLU A 33 3.48 -36.02 50.09
CA GLU A 33 4.15 -36.95 49.17
C GLU A 33 3.80 -38.43 49.41
N ASN A 34 3.35 -38.78 50.62
CA ASN A 34 2.94 -40.13 50.98
C ASN A 34 1.45 -40.38 50.71
N GLY A 35 0.74 -39.41 50.13
CA GLY A 35 -0.70 -39.48 49.86
C GLY A 35 -1.57 -39.21 51.10
N VAL A 36 -1.00 -38.72 52.20
CA VAL A 36 -1.75 -38.43 53.43
C VAL A 36 -2.38 -37.05 53.33
N THR A 37 -3.67 -36.96 53.64
CA THR A 37 -4.42 -35.69 53.65
C THR A 37 -4.23 -34.96 54.98
N HIS A 38 -3.79 -33.71 54.91
CA HIS A 38 -3.59 -32.84 56.07
C HIS A 38 -4.61 -31.70 56.05
N TYR A 39 -4.95 -31.20 57.26
CA TYR A 39 -5.83 -30.06 57.47
C TYR A 39 -5.13 -29.07 58.41
N GLY A 40 -5.15 -27.79 58.07
CA GLY A 40 -4.50 -26.77 58.88
C GLY A 40 -4.92 -25.35 58.49
N THR A 41 -4.57 -24.38 59.32
CA THR A 41 -4.84 -22.95 59.05
C THR A 41 -3.80 -22.32 58.10
N SER A 42 -2.68 -23.01 57.85
CA SER A 42 -1.64 -22.62 56.89
C SER A 42 -1.04 -23.86 56.23
N ILE A 43 -0.68 -23.75 54.95
CA ILE A 43 -0.03 -24.83 54.19
C ILE A 43 1.49 -24.68 54.37
N PRO A 44 2.23 -25.75 54.72
CA PRO A 44 3.69 -25.70 54.79
C PRO A 44 4.30 -25.28 53.44
N PRO A 45 5.40 -24.50 53.42
CA PRO A 45 5.99 -23.96 52.19
C PRO A 45 6.24 -24.98 51.08
N GLU A 46 6.60 -26.21 51.44
CA GLU A 46 6.89 -27.31 50.51
C GLU A 46 5.67 -27.84 49.72
N TYR A 47 4.44 -27.59 50.19
CA TYR A 47 3.19 -28.01 49.55
C TYR A 47 2.38 -26.86 48.95
N VAL A 48 2.87 -25.61 49.02
CA VAL A 48 2.13 -24.42 48.56
C VAL A 48 1.82 -24.49 47.06
N ASP A 49 2.74 -25.04 46.28
CA ASP A 49 2.61 -25.18 44.82
C ASP A 49 1.84 -26.44 44.37
N GLN A 50 1.35 -27.24 45.31
CA GLN A 50 0.53 -28.43 45.05
C GLN A 50 -0.97 -28.09 45.12
N PRO A 51 -1.85 -28.91 44.50
CA PRO A 51 -3.28 -28.66 44.56
C PRO A 51 -3.79 -28.78 46.01
N HIS A 52 -4.53 -27.77 46.45
CA HIS A 52 -5.07 -27.70 47.80
C HIS A 52 -6.47 -27.07 47.80
N TYR A 53 -7.22 -27.32 48.87
CA TYR A 53 -8.62 -26.94 49.01
C TYR A 53 -8.80 -26.00 50.20
N GLU A 54 -9.63 -24.98 50.03
CA GLU A 54 -10.07 -24.08 51.11
C GLU A 54 -11.45 -24.52 51.59
N LEU A 55 -11.58 -24.72 52.90
CA LEU A 55 -12.76 -25.22 53.59
C LEU A 55 -13.29 -24.15 54.54
N ASP A 56 -14.62 -24.07 54.68
CA ASP A 56 -15.25 -23.27 55.74
C ASP A 56 -15.23 -23.98 57.10
N GLU A 57 -15.72 -23.30 58.14
CA GLU A 57 -15.79 -23.82 59.51
C GLU A 57 -16.61 -25.12 59.64
N ARG A 58 -17.43 -25.46 58.63
CA ARG A 58 -18.22 -26.69 58.58
C ARG A 58 -17.55 -27.78 57.76
N GLY A 59 -16.32 -27.56 57.29
CA GLY A 59 -15.56 -28.48 56.45
C GLY A 59 -16.06 -28.53 55.00
N ILE A 60 -16.86 -27.56 54.57
CA ILE A 60 -17.39 -27.51 53.21
C ILE A 60 -16.39 -26.79 52.32
N GLU A 61 -16.04 -27.41 51.18
CA GLU A 61 -15.13 -26.83 50.18
C GLU A 61 -15.71 -25.53 49.61
N ARG A 62 -14.94 -24.45 49.78
CA ARG A 62 -15.24 -23.11 49.28
C ARG A 62 -14.39 -22.74 48.07
N GLY A 63 -13.26 -23.40 47.88
CA GLY A 63 -12.37 -23.16 46.74
C GLY A 63 -11.30 -24.23 46.61
N ARG A 64 -10.74 -24.34 45.41
CA ARG A 64 -9.63 -25.22 45.07
C ARG A 64 -8.57 -24.40 44.37
N GLN A 65 -7.33 -24.54 44.81
CA GLN A 65 -6.14 -24.07 44.10
C GLN A 65 -5.50 -25.26 43.41
N ASP A 66 -5.20 -25.13 42.12
CA ASP A 66 -4.47 -26.15 41.38
C ASP A 66 -2.96 -25.99 41.56
N ARG A 67 -2.18 -26.96 41.05
CA ARG A 67 -0.71 -26.88 41.10
C ARG A 67 -0.18 -25.62 40.43
N ALA A 68 0.99 -25.17 40.85
CA ALA A 68 1.76 -24.18 40.10
C ALA A 68 1.98 -24.68 38.66
N LYS A 69 1.86 -23.75 37.71
CA LYS A 69 2.15 -24.03 36.30
C LYS A 69 3.64 -24.28 36.13
N THR A 70 3.98 -25.19 35.24
CA THR A 70 5.37 -25.38 34.80
C THR A 70 5.81 -24.18 33.97
N GLU A 71 7.12 -23.93 33.88
CA GLU A 71 7.65 -22.85 33.03
C GLU A 71 7.19 -22.97 31.58
N GLU A 72 7.12 -24.19 31.03
CA GLU A 72 6.61 -24.45 29.69
C GLU A 72 5.12 -24.09 29.53
N GLU A 73 4.28 -24.40 30.53
CA GLU A 73 2.86 -24.01 30.54
C GLU A 73 2.70 -22.49 30.66
N ILE A 74 3.55 -21.82 31.44
CA ILE A 74 3.57 -20.36 31.56
C ILE A 74 3.96 -19.71 30.23
N GLU A 75 5.02 -20.18 29.57
CA GLU A 75 5.46 -19.67 28.27
C GLU A 75 4.43 -19.94 27.18
N ARG A 76 3.79 -21.12 27.18
CA ARG A 76 2.70 -21.42 26.25
C ARG A 76 1.49 -20.50 26.46
N ASP A 77 1.12 -20.23 27.70
CA ASP A 77 0.02 -19.31 28.01
C ASP A 77 0.35 -17.88 27.60
N LYS A 78 1.59 -17.42 27.83
CA LYS A 78 2.07 -16.11 27.35
C LYS A 78 2.01 -16.02 25.83
N ALA A 79 2.48 -17.04 25.11
CA ALA A 79 2.42 -17.08 23.65
C ALA A 79 0.97 -17.05 23.14
N LEU A 80 0.07 -17.82 23.77
CA LEU A 80 -1.35 -17.84 23.41
C LEU A 80 -2.04 -16.50 23.72
N GLN A 81 -1.68 -15.85 24.82
CA GLN A 81 -2.16 -14.49 25.14
C GLN A 81 -1.67 -13.47 24.12
N ALA A 82 -0.40 -13.53 23.71
CA ALA A 82 0.16 -12.66 22.69
C ALA A 82 -0.58 -12.83 21.34
N LEU A 83 -0.79 -14.06 20.89
CA LEU A 83 -1.54 -14.35 19.67
C LEU A 83 -3.00 -13.85 19.74
N ARG A 84 -3.66 -14.00 20.89
CA ARG A 84 -5.02 -13.46 21.10
C ARG A 84 -5.05 -11.94 21.07
N ALA A 85 -4.04 -11.29 21.67
CA ALA A 85 -3.93 -9.84 21.67
C ALA A 85 -3.71 -9.31 20.24
N GLU A 86 -2.83 -9.95 19.48
CA GLU A 86 -2.59 -9.62 18.06
C GLU A 86 -3.87 -9.82 17.22
N ALA A 87 -4.57 -10.94 17.38
CA ALA A 87 -5.81 -11.21 16.67
C ALA A 87 -6.91 -10.18 16.99
N GLU A 88 -7.03 -9.75 18.25
CA GLU A 88 -7.99 -8.73 18.65
C GLU A 88 -7.60 -7.34 18.12
N GLN A 89 -6.31 -7.00 18.09
CA GLN A 89 -5.82 -5.77 17.45
C GLN A 89 -6.17 -5.74 15.95
N LEU A 90 -5.85 -6.80 15.20
CA LEU A 90 -6.16 -6.90 13.77
C LEU A 90 -7.67 -6.78 13.50
N LYS A 91 -8.49 -7.38 14.35
CA LYS A 91 -9.95 -7.27 14.28
C LYS A 91 -10.43 -5.84 14.53
N GLN A 92 -9.88 -5.15 15.52
CA GLN A 92 -10.23 -3.75 15.80
C GLN A 92 -9.81 -2.82 14.65
N GLU A 93 -8.64 -3.04 14.07
CA GLU A 93 -8.18 -2.31 12.89
C GLU A 93 -9.12 -2.53 11.70
N GLN A 94 -9.50 -3.78 11.42
CA GLN A 94 -10.44 -4.08 10.35
C GLN A 94 -11.80 -3.40 10.58
N GLN A 95 -12.33 -3.47 11.80
CA GLN A 95 -13.60 -2.80 12.14
C GLN A 95 -13.51 -1.27 12.02
N ALA A 96 -12.37 -0.68 12.36
CA ALA A 96 -12.15 0.75 12.18
C ALA A 96 -12.13 1.12 10.68
N ARG A 97 -11.45 0.33 9.84
CA ARG A 97 -11.44 0.51 8.38
C ARG A 97 -12.83 0.35 7.78
N ASP A 98 -13.57 -0.67 8.19
CA ASP A 98 -14.95 -0.92 7.73
C ASP A 98 -15.89 0.25 8.09
N ARG A 99 -15.75 0.81 9.30
CA ARG A 99 -16.52 2.00 9.71
C ARG A 99 -16.18 3.21 8.85
N ILE A 100 -14.90 3.44 8.56
CA ILE A 100 -14.47 4.54 7.68
C ILE A 100 -15.08 4.35 6.29
N LEU A 101 -15.00 3.14 5.73
CA LEU A 101 -15.53 2.82 4.41
C LEU A 101 -17.03 3.09 4.31
N LEU A 102 -17.82 2.62 5.28
CA LEU A 102 -19.27 2.83 5.35
C LEU A 102 -19.66 4.29 5.63
N ASN A 103 -18.81 5.05 6.32
CA ASN A 103 -19.04 6.46 6.61
C ASN A 103 -18.70 7.36 5.41
N LEU A 104 -17.67 7.00 4.64
CA LEU A 104 -17.19 7.79 3.51
C LEU A 104 -18.08 7.62 2.28
N TYR A 105 -18.61 6.41 2.06
CA TYR A 105 -19.40 6.07 0.88
C TYR A 105 -20.80 5.60 1.26
N ARG A 106 -21.84 6.24 0.71
CA ARG A 106 -23.23 5.90 1.03
C ARG A 106 -23.71 4.70 0.24
N ASN A 107 -23.22 4.55 -0.99
CA ASN A 107 -23.53 3.48 -1.93
C ASN A 107 -22.28 3.15 -2.79
N GLU A 108 -22.38 2.15 -3.66
CA GLU A 108 -21.29 1.80 -4.58
C GLU A 108 -20.98 2.94 -5.56
N ASP A 109 -21.97 3.69 -6.04
CA ASP A 109 -21.77 4.78 -6.98
C ASP A 109 -20.84 5.87 -6.42
N ASP A 110 -20.95 6.21 -5.13
CA ASP A 110 -20.08 7.18 -4.46
C ASP A 110 -18.61 6.70 -4.45
N LEU A 111 -18.39 5.41 -4.17
CA LEU A 111 -17.07 4.79 -4.15
C LEU A 111 -16.46 4.76 -5.55
N VAL A 112 -17.26 4.37 -6.54
CA VAL A 112 -16.87 4.34 -7.95
C VAL A 112 -16.58 5.75 -8.47
N MET A 113 -17.39 6.74 -8.12
CA MET A 113 -17.15 8.14 -8.47
C MET A 113 -15.84 8.67 -7.86
N ALA A 114 -15.53 8.28 -6.62
CA ALA A 114 -14.26 8.64 -5.98
C ALA A 114 -13.06 7.99 -6.70
N ARG A 115 -13.16 6.69 -7.04
CA ARG A 115 -12.15 5.97 -7.83
C ARG A 115 -11.93 6.67 -9.18
N ASP A 116 -12.99 6.83 -9.95
CA ASP A 116 -12.94 7.37 -11.31
C ASP A 116 -12.43 8.82 -11.30
N GLY A 117 -12.81 9.62 -10.29
CA GLY A 117 -12.29 10.97 -10.10
C GLY A 117 -10.79 10.99 -9.82
N LYS A 118 -10.29 10.08 -8.97
CA LYS A 118 -8.85 9.95 -8.68
C LYS A 118 -8.08 9.48 -9.92
N ILE A 119 -8.59 8.51 -10.67
CA ILE A 119 -7.99 8.03 -11.92
C ILE A 119 -7.93 9.17 -12.94
N ALA A 120 -9.02 9.91 -13.16
CA ALA A 120 -9.06 11.04 -14.08
C ALA A 120 -8.08 12.16 -13.71
N GLN A 121 -7.87 12.39 -12.41
CA GLN A 121 -6.86 13.34 -11.92
C GLN A 121 -5.44 12.89 -12.27
N LEU A 122 -5.13 11.60 -12.10
CA LEU A 122 -3.83 11.02 -12.45
C LEU A 122 -3.59 11.06 -13.95
N ASP A 123 -4.58 10.64 -14.75
CA ASP A 123 -4.54 10.70 -16.22
C ASP A 123 -4.28 12.14 -16.71
N SER A 124 -4.91 13.13 -16.09
CA SER A 124 -4.69 14.55 -16.41
C SER A 124 -3.24 14.99 -16.16
N GLN A 125 -2.63 14.53 -15.07
CA GLN A 125 -1.21 14.81 -14.76
C GLN A 125 -0.26 14.12 -15.74
N ILE A 126 -0.56 12.88 -16.11
CA ILE A 126 0.19 12.12 -17.13
C ILE A 126 0.11 12.83 -18.48
N GLN A 127 -1.09 13.27 -18.90
CA GLN A 127 -1.30 14.04 -20.14
C GLN A 127 -0.48 15.34 -20.17
N LEU A 128 -0.43 16.08 -19.06
CA LEU A 128 0.37 17.30 -18.95
C LEU A 128 1.86 17.01 -19.07
N THR A 129 2.35 15.96 -18.40
CA THR A 129 3.76 15.56 -18.48
C THR A 129 4.14 15.07 -19.87
N HIS A 130 3.26 14.36 -20.59
CA HIS A 130 3.47 14.00 -21.99
C HIS A 130 3.57 15.22 -22.92
N LYS A 131 2.74 16.24 -22.70
CA LYS A 131 2.84 17.52 -23.45
C LYS A 131 4.19 18.18 -23.22
N GLU A 132 4.66 18.17 -21.97
CA GLU A 132 5.97 18.70 -21.62
C GLU A 132 7.11 17.92 -22.28
N ILE A 133 7.06 16.58 -22.29
CA ILE A 133 8.02 15.73 -23.00
C ILE A 133 8.08 16.09 -24.49
N ARG A 134 6.93 16.24 -25.16
CA ARG A 134 6.91 16.63 -26.59
C ARG A 134 7.60 17.98 -26.82
N ARG A 135 7.36 18.95 -25.93
CA ARG A 135 8.02 20.27 -25.98
C ARG A 135 9.53 20.15 -25.77
N LEU A 136 9.96 19.36 -24.79
CA LEU A 136 11.38 19.12 -24.50
C LEU A 136 12.08 18.40 -25.65
N LYS A 137 11.45 17.41 -26.28
CA LYS A 137 11.98 16.72 -27.48
C LYS A 137 12.16 17.66 -28.65
N ALA A 138 11.16 18.50 -28.95
CA ALA A 138 11.27 19.51 -30.00
C ALA A 138 12.46 20.46 -29.75
N ARG A 139 12.60 20.95 -28.51
CA ARG A 139 13.72 21.81 -28.11
C ARG A 139 15.07 21.11 -28.18
N LEU A 140 15.13 19.84 -27.80
CA LEU A 140 16.34 19.03 -27.91
C LEU A 140 16.79 18.92 -29.38
N SER A 141 15.85 18.59 -30.27
CA SER A 141 16.12 18.49 -31.71
C SER A 141 16.64 19.82 -32.29
N GLU A 142 16.08 20.97 -31.87
CA GLU A 142 16.58 22.30 -32.24
C GLU A 142 18.03 22.54 -31.77
N PHE A 143 18.34 22.21 -30.52
CA PHE A 143 19.69 22.34 -29.98
C PHE A 143 20.68 21.41 -30.68
N GLN A 144 20.27 20.20 -31.04
CA GLN A 144 21.09 19.25 -31.78
C GLN A 144 21.36 19.73 -33.21
N ALA A 145 20.37 20.28 -33.90
CA ALA A 145 20.55 20.87 -35.22
C ALA A 145 21.56 22.03 -35.19
N ALA A 146 21.48 22.90 -34.19
CA ALA A 146 22.42 24.00 -33.98
C ALA A 146 23.83 23.51 -33.63
N ALA A 147 23.94 22.47 -32.80
CA ALA A 147 25.21 21.82 -32.45
C ALA A 147 25.87 21.21 -33.68
N ALA A 148 25.13 20.43 -34.46
CA ALA A 148 25.61 19.82 -35.70
C ALA A 148 26.05 20.85 -36.74
N ALA A 149 25.37 22.00 -36.84
CA ALA A 149 25.79 23.10 -37.71
C ALA A 149 27.12 23.72 -37.25
N THR A 150 27.32 23.85 -35.93
CA THR A 150 28.55 24.35 -35.32
C THR A 150 29.73 23.40 -35.63
N GLU A 151 29.54 22.11 -35.42
CA GLU A 151 30.55 21.08 -35.69
C GLU A 151 30.87 20.96 -37.18
N ARG A 152 29.85 21.00 -38.05
CA ARG A 152 30.04 21.06 -39.52
C ARG A 152 30.83 22.29 -39.98
N SER A 153 30.79 23.38 -39.21
CA SER A 153 31.61 24.57 -39.46
C SER A 153 33.05 24.46 -38.90
N GLY A 154 33.43 23.29 -38.38
CA GLY A 154 34.75 23.03 -37.79
C GLY A 154 34.95 23.62 -36.40
N LYS A 155 33.88 24.12 -35.75
CA LYS A 155 33.93 24.72 -34.41
C LYS A 155 33.52 23.70 -33.36
N GLN A 156 34.15 23.77 -32.19
CA GLN A 156 33.69 23.01 -31.03
C GLN A 156 32.44 23.65 -30.41
N LEU A 157 31.59 22.81 -29.80
CA LEU A 157 30.43 23.27 -29.06
C LEU A 157 30.84 24.13 -27.86
N SER A 158 30.16 25.26 -27.68
CA SER A 158 30.31 26.10 -26.50
C SER A 158 29.82 25.37 -25.24
N SER A 159 30.30 25.79 -24.07
CA SER A 159 29.82 25.28 -22.77
C SER A 159 28.30 25.42 -22.64
N GLN A 160 27.74 26.52 -23.12
CA GLN A 160 26.29 26.76 -23.12
C GLN A 160 25.54 25.76 -24.00
N GLN A 161 26.05 25.45 -25.20
CA GLN A 161 25.42 24.46 -26.09
C GLN A 161 25.40 23.07 -25.44
N LYS A 162 26.53 22.64 -24.87
CA LYS A 162 26.62 21.36 -24.15
C LYS A 162 25.64 21.32 -22.96
N ALA A 163 25.65 22.36 -22.12
CA ALA A 163 24.75 22.46 -20.97
C ALA A 163 23.27 22.44 -21.36
N ASN A 164 22.89 23.08 -22.47
CA ASN A 164 21.52 23.07 -22.99
C ASN A 164 21.08 21.67 -23.43
N LEU A 165 21.94 20.92 -24.13
CA LEU A 165 21.69 19.54 -24.52
C LEU A 165 21.51 18.65 -23.28
N ASP A 166 22.49 18.66 -22.37
CA ASP A 166 22.51 17.80 -21.19
C ASP A 166 21.35 18.09 -20.22
N SER A 167 21.01 19.36 -20.03
CA SER A 167 19.87 19.75 -19.17
C SER A 167 18.52 19.39 -19.78
N THR A 168 18.37 19.51 -21.11
CA THR A 168 17.13 19.13 -21.79
C THR A 168 16.95 17.62 -21.78
N GLN A 169 18.01 16.84 -22.02
CA GLN A 169 17.98 15.38 -21.90
C GLN A 169 17.56 14.94 -20.49
N ARG A 170 18.22 15.44 -19.44
CA ARG A 170 17.87 15.10 -18.05
C ARG A 170 16.43 15.48 -17.70
N SER A 171 15.91 16.56 -18.28
CA SER A 171 14.51 16.98 -18.07
C SER A 171 13.53 16.00 -18.71
N ILE A 172 13.88 15.42 -19.87
CA ILE A 172 13.07 14.37 -20.53
C ILE A 172 13.05 13.10 -19.66
N GLU A 173 14.22 12.62 -19.22
CA GLU A 173 14.34 11.45 -18.34
C GLU A 173 13.53 11.63 -17.04
N LYS A 174 13.66 12.79 -16.39
CA LYS A 174 12.88 13.13 -15.20
C LYS A 174 11.37 13.13 -15.46
N SER A 175 10.93 13.66 -16.60
CA SER A 175 9.51 13.70 -16.96
C SER A 175 8.94 12.30 -17.16
N TYR A 176 9.70 11.39 -17.76
CA TYR A 176 9.31 9.98 -17.87
C TYR A 176 9.24 9.28 -16.52
N ALA A 177 10.20 9.51 -15.62
CA ALA A 177 10.16 8.96 -14.26
C ALA A 177 8.90 9.42 -13.50
N ILE A 178 8.48 10.67 -13.69
CA ILE A 178 7.22 11.19 -13.12
C ILE A 178 6.02 10.42 -13.68
N ILE A 179 5.96 10.19 -14.99
CA ILE A 179 4.83 9.44 -15.59
C ILE A 179 4.77 8.02 -15.05
N LEU A 180 5.89 7.29 -15.03
CA LEU A 180 5.90 5.91 -14.50
C LEU A 180 5.41 5.85 -13.05
N GLY A 181 5.86 6.79 -12.20
CA GLY A 181 5.36 6.85 -10.83
C GLY A 181 3.86 7.15 -10.73
N LYS A 182 3.29 7.89 -11.68
CA LYS A 182 1.85 8.18 -11.73
C LYS A 182 1.02 7.00 -12.24
N GLU A 183 1.55 6.24 -13.19
CA GLU A 183 0.92 5.01 -13.66
C GLU A 183 0.96 3.92 -12.58
N ASP A 184 2.07 3.79 -11.83
CA ASP A 184 2.13 2.94 -10.62
C ASP A 184 1.07 3.39 -9.60
N GLU A 185 1.00 4.69 -9.28
CA GLU A 185 -0.03 5.23 -8.35
C GLU A 185 -1.45 4.93 -8.85
N LYS A 186 -1.67 4.93 -10.17
CA LYS A 186 -2.97 4.63 -10.79
C LYS A 186 -3.33 3.15 -10.65
N ARG A 187 -2.41 2.22 -10.92
CA ARG A 187 -2.63 0.78 -10.67
C ARG A 187 -2.93 0.52 -9.20
N ASP A 188 -2.11 1.05 -8.29
CA ASP A 188 -2.31 0.88 -6.85
C ASP A 188 -3.65 1.47 -6.37
N THR A 189 -4.09 2.56 -7.01
CA THR A 189 -5.40 3.16 -6.76
C THR A 189 -6.52 2.21 -7.21
N ILE A 190 -6.44 1.67 -8.42
CA ILE A 190 -7.42 0.72 -8.95
C ILE A 190 -7.55 -0.48 -8.01
N GLU A 191 -6.43 -1.13 -7.68
CA GLU A 191 -6.41 -2.31 -6.81
C GLU A 191 -7.02 -2.03 -5.42
N ARG A 192 -6.71 -0.87 -4.84
CA ARG A 192 -7.28 -0.47 -3.55
C ARG A 192 -8.78 -0.25 -3.61
N TYR A 193 -9.27 0.46 -4.62
CA TYR A 193 -10.69 0.73 -4.76
C TYR A 193 -11.49 -0.53 -5.10
N ASP A 194 -10.91 -1.47 -5.86
CA ASP A 194 -11.55 -2.75 -6.14
C ASP A 194 -11.67 -3.60 -4.86
N TYR A 195 -10.61 -3.63 -4.03
CA TYR A 195 -10.67 -4.24 -2.70
C TYR A 195 -11.75 -3.59 -1.81
N ASP A 196 -11.78 -2.26 -1.76
CA ASP A 196 -12.74 -1.51 -0.94
C ASP A 196 -14.18 -1.73 -1.44
N LEU A 197 -14.39 -1.83 -2.75
CA LEU A 197 -15.69 -2.12 -3.36
C LEU A 197 -16.19 -3.52 -2.98
N ASP A 198 -15.32 -4.53 -3.06
CA ASP A 198 -15.66 -5.89 -2.63
C ASP A 198 -15.92 -5.98 -1.13
N ARG A 199 -15.15 -5.24 -0.32
CA ARG A 199 -15.40 -5.14 1.12
C ARG A 199 -16.73 -4.44 1.40
N PHE A 200 -17.03 -3.35 0.70
CA PHE A 200 -18.28 -2.61 0.85
C PHE A 200 -19.50 -3.49 0.54
N ARG A 201 -19.43 -4.31 -0.53
CA ARG A 201 -20.46 -5.29 -0.90
C ARG A 201 -20.72 -6.32 0.19
N GLN A 202 -19.67 -6.81 0.85
CA GLN A 202 -19.80 -7.76 1.97
C GLN A 202 -20.50 -7.11 3.18
N LEU A 203 -20.20 -5.84 3.46
CA LEU A 203 -20.75 -5.10 4.60
C LEU A 203 -22.19 -4.63 4.36
N ARG A 204 -22.57 -4.29 3.12
CA ARG A 204 -23.91 -3.85 2.73
C ARG A 204 -24.67 -4.95 2.00
N GLN A 205 -24.97 -6.06 2.69
CA GLN A 205 -25.83 -7.10 2.15
C GLN A 205 -27.17 -6.48 1.65
N GLY A 206 -27.49 -6.67 0.37
CA GLY A 206 -28.74 -6.19 -0.26
C GLY A 206 -28.68 -4.80 -0.92
N GLY A 207 -27.49 -4.19 -1.08
CA GLY A 207 -27.32 -2.97 -1.87
C GLY A 207 -27.47 -3.20 -3.38
N SER A 208 -27.95 -2.19 -4.12
CA SER A 208 -27.93 -2.21 -5.59
C SER A 208 -26.49 -2.07 -6.09
N ARG A 209 -26.06 -2.99 -6.96
CA ARG A 209 -24.74 -2.92 -7.62
C ARG A 209 -24.70 -1.71 -8.56
N ALA A 210 -23.61 -0.95 -8.51
CA ALA A 210 -23.39 0.14 -9.46
C ALA A 210 -23.10 -0.42 -10.86
N ALA A 211 -23.71 0.14 -11.92
CA ALA A 211 -23.56 -0.38 -13.27
C ALA A 211 -22.14 -0.19 -13.85
N ASN A 212 -21.42 0.83 -13.37
CA ASN A 212 -20.04 1.15 -13.72
C ASN A 212 -19.03 0.65 -12.68
N ALA A 213 -19.47 -0.13 -11.69
CA ALA A 213 -18.61 -0.61 -10.61
C ALA A 213 -17.39 -1.36 -11.13
N ASP A 214 -17.60 -2.17 -12.17
CA ASP A 214 -16.56 -3.04 -12.74
C ASP A 214 -15.97 -2.46 -14.03
N VAL A 215 -16.37 -1.24 -14.42
CA VAL A 215 -15.89 -0.58 -15.64
C VAL A 215 -14.93 0.53 -15.27
N ILE A 216 -13.64 0.28 -15.48
CA ILE A 216 -12.62 1.32 -15.42
C ILE A 216 -12.59 1.99 -16.79
N ARG A 217 -12.82 3.31 -16.84
CA ARG A 217 -12.71 4.04 -18.10
C ARG A 217 -11.27 3.93 -18.62
N GLN A 218 -11.11 3.34 -19.80
CA GLN A 218 -9.80 3.24 -20.44
C GLN A 218 -9.27 4.65 -20.75
N SER A 219 -8.04 4.92 -20.34
CA SER A 219 -7.39 6.21 -20.62
C SER A 219 -7.13 6.35 -22.12
N ASP A 220 -7.24 7.57 -22.62
CA ASP A 220 -6.87 7.91 -24.00
C ASP A 220 -5.35 7.80 -24.25
N ILE A 221 -4.56 7.71 -23.18
CA ILE A 221 -3.12 7.47 -23.21
C ILE A 221 -2.86 5.99 -22.89
N PRO A 222 -2.18 5.25 -23.78
CA PRO A 222 -1.71 3.90 -23.50
C PRO A 222 -0.75 3.91 -22.31
N ASP A 223 -1.00 3.03 -21.35
CA ASP A 223 -0.26 2.97 -20.09
C ASP A 223 1.22 2.64 -20.38
N LEU A 224 2.11 3.56 -20.01
CA LEU A 224 3.55 3.38 -20.19
C LEU A 224 4.09 2.18 -19.41
N VAL A 225 3.42 1.78 -18.32
CA VAL A 225 3.80 0.64 -17.49
C VAL A 225 3.61 -0.68 -18.23
N GLU A 226 2.73 -0.77 -19.23
CA GLU A 226 2.58 -2.00 -20.04
C GLU A 226 3.88 -2.40 -20.76
N THR A 227 4.74 -1.43 -21.05
CA THR A 227 6.05 -1.67 -21.67
C THR A 227 7.20 -1.63 -20.66
N ALA A 228 6.95 -1.28 -19.40
CA ALA A 228 8.00 -1.17 -18.40
C ALA A 228 8.38 -2.56 -17.86
N VAL A 229 9.63 -2.94 -18.03
CA VAL A 229 10.20 -4.20 -17.53
C VAL A 229 11.28 -3.89 -16.51
N ARG A 230 11.19 -4.55 -15.37
CA ARG A 230 12.20 -4.45 -14.31
C ARG A 230 13.31 -5.47 -14.56
N CYS A 231 14.54 -5.05 -14.36
CA CYS A 231 15.71 -5.92 -14.37
C CYS A 231 16.33 -5.99 -12.97
N GLN A 232 16.87 -7.15 -12.60
CA GLN A 232 17.33 -7.46 -11.24
C GLN A 232 18.83 -7.22 -11.06
N ASP A 233 19.62 -7.49 -12.10
CA ASP A 233 21.07 -7.32 -12.09
C ASP A 233 21.60 -6.56 -13.32
N GLU A 234 22.84 -6.08 -13.24
CA GLU A 234 23.45 -5.24 -14.27
C GLU A 234 23.58 -5.95 -15.62
N ALA A 235 23.81 -7.26 -15.62
CA ALA A 235 23.99 -8.03 -16.86
C ALA A 235 22.64 -8.18 -17.58
N GLU A 236 21.57 -8.49 -16.83
CA GLU A 236 20.20 -8.50 -17.33
C GLU A 236 19.79 -7.12 -17.84
N CYS A 237 20.03 -6.06 -17.06
CA CYS A 237 19.70 -4.70 -17.46
C CYS A 237 20.44 -4.27 -18.73
N THR A 238 21.73 -4.61 -18.88
CA THR A 238 22.50 -4.31 -20.09
C THR A 238 21.93 -5.04 -21.30
N ARG A 239 21.64 -6.34 -21.16
CA ARG A 239 21.07 -7.17 -22.22
C ARG A 239 19.69 -6.67 -22.68
N LEU A 240 18.80 -6.39 -21.74
CA LEU A 240 17.47 -5.85 -22.02
C LEU A 240 17.55 -4.44 -22.62
N TRP A 241 18.55 -3.65 -22.21
CA TRP A 241 18.77 -2.32 -22.78
C TRP A 241 19.20 -2.39 -24.25
N ASP A 242 20.06 -3.34 -24.61
CA ASP A 242 20.45 -3.59 -26.01
C ASP A 242 19.25 -4.02 -26.86
N ILE A 243 18.42 -4.93 -26.34
CA ILE A 243 17.17 -5.36 -26.99
C ILE A 243 16.26 -4.14 -27.21
N ALA A 244 16.06 -3.31 -26.18
CA ALA A 244 15.20 -2.14 -26.27
C ALA A 244 15.69 -1.12 -27.30
N GLN A 245 17.00 -0.86 -27.33
CA GLN A 245 17.60 0.03 -28.32
C GLN A 245 17.44 -0.52 -29.75
N GLN A 246 17.72 -1.81 -29.96
CA GLN A 246 17.56 -2.43 -31.28
C GLN A 246 16.09 -2.41 -31.74
N TYR A 247 15.17 -2.66 -30.82
CA TYR A 247 13.74 -2.60 -31.09
C TYR A 247 13.31 -1.20 -31.52
N ALA A 248 13.69 -0.17 -30.76
CA ALA A 248 13.38 1.22 -31.10
C ALA A 248 13.92 1.61 -32.50
N ARG A 249 15.14 1.18 -32.84
CA ARG A 249 15.76 1.43 -34.16
C ARG A 249 15.03 0.74 -35.31
N THR A 250 14.41 -0.41 -35.04
CA THR A 250 13.73 -1.22 -36.06
C THR A 250 12.29 -0.76 -36.30
N HIS A 251 11.61 -0.31 -35.23
CA HIS A 251 10.18 -0.04 -35.27
C HIS A 251 9.81 1.46 -35.30
N ALA A 252 10.75 2.36 -34.99
CA ALA A 252 10.52 3.80 -35.18
C ALA A 252 10.54 4.14 -36.67
N THR A 253 9.64 5.02 -37.11
CA THR A 253 9.67 5.57 -38.47
C THR A 253 10.40 6.90 -38.52
N THR A 254 10.64 7.54 -37.37
CA THR A 254 11.38 8.79 -37.27
C THR A 254 12.87 8.54 -36.99
N PRO A 255 13.78 9.41 -37.47
CA PRO A 255 15.21 9.22 -37.26
C PRO A 255 15.59 9.32 -35.78
N ILE A 256 16.72 8.73 -35.41
CA ILE A 256 17.26 8.84 -34.04
C ILE A 256 17.76 10.27 -33.82
N ASP A 257 17.23 10.93 -32.80
CA ASP A 257 17.58 12.29 -32.42
C ASP A 257 18.63 12.26 -31.31
N LEU A 258 18.39 11.44 -30.27
CA LEU A 258 19.31 11.25 -29.15
C LEU A 258 19.58 9.75 -28.93
N ALA A 259 20.85 9.39 -28.79
CA ALA A 259 21.29 8.10 -28.28
C ALA A 259 22.35 8.35 -27.21
N ALA A 260 21.93 8.27 -25.95
CA ALA A 260 22.79 8.39 -24.78
C ALA A 260 22.79 7.07 -24.01
N GLU A 261 23.64 6.98 -22.98
CA GLU A 261 23.86 5.75 -22.22
C GLU A 261 22.57 5.12 -21.66
N ARG A 262 21.60 5.93 -21.23
CA ARG A 262 20.38 5.49 -20.53
C ARG A 262 19.08 5.86 -21.24
N ILE A 263 19.16 6.50 -22.40
CA ILE A 263 17.98 6.93 -23.14
C ILE A 263 18.28 6.97 -24.65
N LEU A 264 17.35 6.46 -25.43
CA LEU A 264 17.32 6.61 -26.87
C LEU A 264 15.99 7.24 -27.25
N VAL A 265 16.05 8.39 -27.92
CA VAL A 265 14.91 9.17 -28.37
C VAL A 265 14.97 9.31 -29.88
N THR A 266 13.89 8.94 -30.55
CA THR A 266 13.70 9.28 -31.96
C THR A 266 12.99 10.62 -32.12
N ALA A 267 13.16 11.23 -33.28
CA ALA A 267 12.70 12.58 -33.57
C ALA A 267 11.16 12.70 -33.44
N PRO A 268 10.65 13.91 -33.15
CA PRO A 268 9.21 14.14 -33.06
C PRO A 268 8.47 13.74 -34.35
N PRO A 269 7.31 13.07 -34.26
CA PRO A 269 6.52 12.66 -35.41
C PRO A 269 5.86 13.87 -36.08
N ARG A 270 5.88 13.92 -37.42
CA ARG A 270 5.35 15.03 -38.22
C ARG A 270 4.21 14.62 -39.16
N ASN A 271 4.19 13.37 -39.61
CA ASN A 271 3.18 12.83 -40.53
C ASN A 271 2.17 11.91 -39.80
N ILE A 272 1.07 11.58 -40.49
CA ILE A 272 -0.02 10.75 -39.94
C ILE A 272 0.51 9.41 -39.42
N ARG A 273 1.42 8.78 -40.17
CA ARG A 273 1.98 7.45 -39.88
C ARG A 273 3.33 7.49 -39.17
N ASP A 274 3.77 8.67 -38.73
CA ASP A 274 5.04 8.75 -38.02
C ASP A 274 4.90 8.16 -36.61
N VAL A 275 5.80 7.23 -36.28
CA VAL A 275 5.93 6.58 -34.99
C VAL A 275 7.30 6.97 -34.41
N SER A 276 7.26 7.82 -33.39
CA SER A 276 8.42 8.15 -32.57
C SER A 276 8.47 7.21 -31.38
N ILE A 277 9.58 6.49 -31.25
CA ILE A 277 9.86 5.61 -30.11
C ILE A 277 10.88 6.28 -29.18
N THR A 278 10.69 6.12 -27.89
CA THR A 278 11.67 6.45 -26.86
C THR A 278 11.83 5.28 -25.92
N VAL A 279 13.06 4.79 -25.77
CA VAL A 279 13.39 3.79 -24.75
C VAL A 279 14.29 4.41 -23.71
N SER A 280 14.09 4.09 -22.44
CA SER A 280 14.96 4.58 -21.38
C SER A 280 15.09 3.58 -20.25
N ARG A 281 16.29 3.58 -19.67
CA ARG A 281 16.72 2.80 -18.50
C ARG A 281 16.69 3.74 -17.30
N LEU A 282 15.68 3.61 -16.44
CA LEU A 282 15.48 4.45 -15.26
C LEU A 282 15.78 3.66 -13.98
N THR A 283 16.38 4.34 -13.00
CA THR A 283 16.57 3.76 -11.67
C THR A 283 15.24 3.81 -10.91
N ASP A 284 14.86 2.68 -10.33
CA ASP A 284 13.68 2.57 -9.49
C ASP A 284 14.06 2.90 -8.04
N PHE A 285 13.75 4.13 -7.62
CA PHE A 285 14.07 4.58 -6.26
C PHE A 285 13.12 4.05 -5.19
N THR A 286 11.93 3.54 -5.54
CA THR A 286 10.94 3.08 -4.55
C THR A 286 11.15 1.61 -4.20
N GLN A 287 11.38 0.76 -5.19
CA GLN A 287 11.55 -0.67 -4.99
C GLN A 287 12.99 -1.16 -5.17
N GLY A 288 13.91 -0.29 -5.60
CA GLY A 288 15.29 -0.64 -5.92
C GLY A 288 15.46 -1.28 -7.30
N GLY A 289 16.68 -1.28 -7.84
CA GLY A 289 16.97 -1.81 -9.18
C GLY A 289 16.60 -0.83 -10.29
N GLU A 290 16.41 -1.35 -11.50
CA GLU A 290 16.17 -0.51 -12.68
C GLU A 290 15.02 -1.02 -13.52
N ARG A 291 14.40 -0.09 -14.25
CA ARG A 291 13.29 -0.33 -15.16
C ARG A 291 13.64 0.17 -16.55
N ILE A 292 13.40 -0.66 -17.55
CA ILE A 292 13.51 -0.31 -18.96
C ILE A 292 12.09 -0.21 -19.52
N PHE A 293 11.76 0.89 -20.16
CA PHE A 293 10.43 1.09 -20.75
C PHE A 293 10.52 1.62 -22.17
N MET A 294 9.40 1.57 -22.90
CA MET A 294 9.26 2.12 -24.23
C MET A 294 8.02 3.00 -24.34
N ASP A 295 8.22 4.28 -24.64
CA ASP A 295 7.16 5.18 -25.06
C ASP A 295 7.02 5.21 -26.58
N VAL A 296 5.77 5.25 -27.05
CA VAL A 296 5.43 5.37 -28.47
C VAL A 296 4.53 6.58 -28.67
N GLN A 297 5.02 7.57 -29.42
CA GLN A 297 4.34 8.84 -29.69
C GLN A 297 4.07 9.00 -31.19
N CYS A 298 2.85 9.42 -31.51
CA CYS A 298 2.44 9.83 -32.85
C CYS A 298 2.19 11.36 -32.90
N ALA A 299 1.95 11.90 -34.09
CA ALA A 299 1.72 13.32 -34.25
C ALA A 299 0.43 13.79 -33.53
N GLY A 300 0.42 15.07 -33.13
CA GLY A 300 -0.59 15.60 -32.20
C GLY A 300 -1.96 15.93 -32.80
N PHE A 301 -2.16 15.79 -34.10
CA PHE A 301 -3.43 16.08 -34.80
C PHE A 301 -4.33 14.84 -34.88
N THR A 302 -5.62 15.04 -35.18
CA THR A 302 -6.68 14.05 -35.00
C THR A 302 -6.40 12.71 -35.70
N GLU A 303 -6.07 12.77 -36.98
CA GLU A 303 -5.84 11.59 -37.82
C GLU A 303 -4.64 10.76 -37.34
N ALA A 304 -3.57 11.43 -36.87
CA ALA A 304 -2.42 10.75 -36.28
C ALA A 304 -2.74 10.12 -34.92
N ARG A 305 -3.63 10.73 -34.12
CA ARG A 305 -4.09 10.11 -32.85
C ARG A 305 -4.93 8.87 -33.09
N GLU A 306 -5.80 8.89 -34.10
CA GLU A 306 -6.57 7.72 -34.52
C GLU A 306 -5.65 6.59 -34.98
N TYR A 307 -4.66 6.90 -35.82
CA TYR A 307 -3.61 5.95 -36.19
C TYR A 307 -2.87 5.40 -34.96
N CYS A 308 -2.53 6.25 -34.00
CA CYS A 308 -1.82 5.85 -32.78
C CYS A 308 -2.60 4.88 -31.87
N ARG A 309 -3.93 4.91 -31.96
CA ARG A 309 -4.84 3.98 -31.26
C ARG A 309 -5.13 2.72 -32.09
N GLY A 310 -4.70 2.71 -33.35
CA GLY A 310 -4.90 1.61 -34.27
C GLY A 310 -4.11 0.35 -33.89
N PRO A 311 -4.46 -0.79 -34.51
CA PRO A 311 -3.85 -2.08 -34.22
C PRO A 311 -2.35 -2.14 -34.55
N GLU A 312 -1.87 -1.35 -35.52
CA GLU A 312 -0.45 -1.30 -35.88
C GLU A 312 0.42 -0.80 -34.72
N VAL A 313 0.04 0.31 -34.09
CA VAL A 313 0.79 0.88 -32.96
C VAL A 313 0.59 0.05 -31.69
N ALA A 314 -0.59 -0.55 -31.49
CA ALA A 314 -0.82 -1.51 -30.42
C ALA A 314 0.11 -2.73 -30.55
N ALA A 315 0.28 -3.27 -31.76
CA ALA A 315 1.19 -4.38 -32.02
C ALA A 315 2.65 -4.04 -31.70
N ILE A 316 3.10 -2.81 -31.96
CA ILE A 316 4.45 -2.35 -31.59
C ILE A 316 4.67 -2.43 -30.06
N ARG A 317 3.68 -2.04 -29.26
CA ARG A 317 3.77 -2.13 -27.78
C ARG A 317 3.80 -3.59 -27.31
N GLU A 318 2.90 -4.41 -27.84
CA GLU A 318 2.79 -5.82 -27.44
C GLU A 318 4.03 -6.63 -27.84
N GLN A 319 4.54 -6.44 -29.05
CA GLN A 319 5.75 -7.11 -29.52
C GLN A 319 7.00 -6.68 -28.73
N PHE A 320 7.05 -5.43 -28.27
CA PHE A 320 8.11 -4.97 -27.36
C PHE A 320 8.05 -5.72 -26.03
N ARG A 321 6.86 -5.82 -25.43
CA ARG A 321 6.65 -6.57 -24.19
C ARG A 321 7.14 -8.02 -24.32
N ILE A 322 6.82 -8.67 -25.43
CA ILE A 322 7.30 -10.04 -25.73
C ILE A 322 8.82 -10.08 -25.91
N ALA A 323 9.41 -9.08 -26.60
CA ALA A 323 10.85 -9.01 -26.80
C ALA A 323 11.62 -8.86 -25.48
N MET A 324 11.07 -8.12 -24.52
CA MET A 324 11.67 -7.88 -23.21
C MET A 324 11.56 -9.08 -22.24
N GLN A 325 10.86 -10.15 -22.62
CA GLN A 325 10.78 -11.41 -21.84
C GLN A 325 11.81 -12.46 -22.27
N LYS A 326 12.53 -12.23 -23.37
CA LYS A 326 13.61 -13.11 -23.85
C LYS A 326 14.88 -12.86 -23.08
#